data_AF-A0A968M4P7-F1
#
_entry.id   AF-A0A968M4P7-F1
#
_cell.length_a   1.000
_cell.length_b   1.000
_cell.length_c   1.000
_cell.angle_alpha   90.00
_cell.angle_beta   90.00
_cell.angle_gamma   90.00
#
_symmetry.space_group_name_H-M   'P 1'
#
loop_
_entity.id
_entity.type
_entity.pdbx_description
1 polymer ?
#
loop_
_entity_poly.entity_id
_entity_poly.type
_entity_poly.pdbx_seq_one_letter_code
_entity_poly.pdbx_strand_id
1 'polypeptide(L)'
;MIQHIPNYDQLIRKVISTPGGFSFISASLILEQKSIKVFNLADSNSSKYVPAFVKGSPNLNAFRSGNYPLTRKIFVAHKEGDAWEQNAGEAYVSFLNTQGQKLIEQSGFVPLRQF
;
A
#
# COMPACT_ATOMS: atom_id res chain seq x y z
N MET A 1 24.63 4.48 -3.91
CA MET A 1 24.24 4.48 -5.34
C MET A 1 22.76 4.12 -5.42
N ILE A 2 21.94 4.93 -6.09
CA ILE A 2 20.51 4.68 -6.27
C ILE A 2 20.34 3.73 -7.47
N GLN A 3 19.49 2.71 -7.34
CA GLN A 3 19.21 1.74 -8.39
C GLN A 3 17.71 1.65 -8.64
N HIS A 4 17.31 1.65 -9.90
CA HIS A 4 15.93 1.38 -10.29
C HIS A 4 15.72 -0.13 -10.43
N ILE A 5 14.73 -0.67 -9.72
CA ILE A 5 14.33 -2.08 -9.77
C ILE A 5 12.90 -2.15 -10.29
N PRO A 6 12.62 -2.94 -11.35
CA PRO A 6 11.39 -2.81 -12.13
C PRO A 6 10.13 -3.36 -11.45
N ASN A 7 10.25 -4.23 -10.46
CA ASN A 7 9.09 -4.79 -9.74
C ASN A 7 9.40 -5.06 -8.25
N TYR A 8 8.33 -5.22 -7.47
CA TYR A 8 8.43 -5.37 -6.01
C TYR A 8 9.06 -6.71 -5.58
N ASP A 9 8.91 -7.79 -6.35
CA ASP A 9 9.51 -9.08 -6.03
C ASP A 9 11.04 -9.04 -6.13
N GLN A 10 11.56 -8.47 -7.22
CA GLN A 10 12.99 -8.23 -7.39
C GLN A 10 13.50 -7.22 -6.37
N LEU A 11 12.71 -6.20 -6.03
CA LEU A 11 13.07 -5.21 -5.01
C LEU A 11 13.28 -5.86 -3.65
N ILE A 12 12.32 -6.68 -3.22
CA ILE A 12 12.38 -7.44 -1.95
C ILE A 12 13.63 -8.34 -1.94
N ARG A 13 13.85 -9.14 -3.00
CA ARG A 13 15.02 -10.03 -3.10
C ARG A 13 16.33 -9.25 -3.09
N LYS A 14 16.38 -8.08 -3.74
CA LYS A 14 17.57 -7.22 -3.78
C LYS A 14 17.88 -6.63 -2.41
N VAL A 15 16.88 -6.14 -1.69
CA VAL A 15 17.05 -5.63 -0.32
C VAL A 15 17.55 -6.73 0.60
N ILE A 16 16.96 -7.93 0.55
CA ILE A 16 17.38 -9.08 1.39
C ILE A 16 18.82 -9.50 1.10
N SER A 17 19.24 -9.50 -0.16
CA SER A 17 20.60 -9.92 -0.57
C SER A 17 21.67 -8.84 -0.44
N THR A 18 21.31 -7.60 -0.06
CA THR A 18 22.23 -6.47 0.02
C THR A 18 22.34 -5.97 1.46
N PRO A 19 23.44 -6.27 2.19
CA PRO A 19 23.67 -5.71 3.52
C PRO A 19 23.57 -4.17 3.51
N GLY A 20 22.75 -3.62 4.40
CA GLY A 20 22.50 -2.17 4.47
C GLY A 20 21.59 -1.61 3.37
N GLY A 21 21.07 -2.45 2.47
CA GLY A 21 20.08 -2.04 1.46
C GLY A 21 18.75 -1.64 2.10
N PHE A 22 18.13 -0.58 1.59
CA PHE A 22 16.80 -0.14 1.99
C PHE A 22 16.00 0.31 0.77
N SER A 23 14.68 0.28 0.90
CA SER A 23 13.76 0.80 -0.12
C SER A 23 12.43 1.19 0.53
N PHE A 24 11.55 1.81 -0.27
CA PHE A 24 10.16 2.06 0.07
C PHE A 24 9.28 1.04 -0.68
N ILE A 25 8.29 0.47 0.03
CA ILE A 25 7.33 -0.49 -0.51
C ILE A 25 6.01 -0.38 0.24
N SER A 26 4.90 -0.81 -0.37
CA SER A 26 3.61 -0.83 0.30
C SER A 26 3.61 -1.82 1.48
N ALA A 27 3.01 -1.44 2.60
CA ALA A 27 2.87 -2.30 3.78
C ALA A 27 2.11 -3.60 3.45
N SER A 28 1.13 -3.56 2.55
CA SER A 28 0.38 -4.75 2.14
C SER A 28 1.24 -5.81 1.45
N LEU A 29 2.33 -5.41 0.77
CA LEU A 29 3.21 -6.34 0.04
C LEU A 29 4.25 -7.03 0.92
N ILE A 30 4.40 -6.61 2.18
CA ILE A 30 5.40 -7.19 3.10
C ILE A 30 4.78 -7.82 4.34
N LEU A 31 3.45 -7.92 4.41
CA LEU A 31 2.69 -8.48 5.53
C LEU A 31 3.27 -9.83 6.00
N GLU A 32 3.63 -10.68 5.05
CA GLU A 32 4.11 -12.05 5.29
C GLU A 32 5.65 -12.17 5.27
N GLN A 33 6.37 -11.08 4.98
CA GLN A 33 7.82 -11.09 4.81
C GLN A 33 8.53 -10.81 6.14
N LYS A 34 9.10 -11.85 6.75
CA LYS A 34 9.77 -11.76 8.06
C LYS A 34 11.25 -11.38 7.98
N SER A 35 11.88 -11.47 6.80
CA SER A 35 13.31 -11.22 6.62
C SER A 35 13.66 -9.74 6.42
N ILE A 36 12.68 -8.84 6.41
CA ILE A 36 12.88 -7.39 6.22
C ILE A 36 12.47 -6.66 7.49
N LYS A 37 13.33 -5.75 7.95
CA LYS A 37 13.00 -4.82 9.04
C LYS A 37 12.22 -3.63 8.49
N VAL A 38 11.05 -3.37 9.06
CA VAL A 38 10.24 -2.19 8.74
C VAL A 38 10.59 -1.06 9.69
N PHE A 39 10.83 0.14 9.14
CA PHE A 39 11.10 1.33 9.95
C PHE A 39 9.81 2.07 10.26
N ASN A 40 9.68 2.51 11.51
CA ASN A 40 8.67 3.49 11.89
C ASN A 40 9.08 4.84 11.34
N LEU A 41 8.11 5.63 10.87
CA LEU A 41 8.38 6.93 10.26
C LEU A 41 7.74 8.03 11.10
N ALA A 42 8.43 9.16 11.20
CA ALA A 42 7.88 10.40 11.73
C ALA A 42 7.79 11.43 10.60
N ASP A 43 6.94 12.43 10.77
CA ASP A 43 7.01 13.64 9.95
C ASP A 43 8.39 14.29 10.11
N SER A 44 8.87 14.96 9.06
CA SER A 44 10.11 15.75 9.04
C SER A 44 10.37 16.61 10.28
N ASN A 45 9.33 17.17 10.90
CA ASN A 45 9.44 18.05 12.06
C ASN A 45 9.01 17.38 13.38
N SER A 46 8.98 16.05 13.45
CA SER A 46 8.46 15.31 14.59
C SER A 46 9.41 14.20 15.04
N SER A 47 9.49 13.99 16.36
CA SER A 47 10.12 12.79 16.95
C SER A 47 9.11 11.68 17.26
N LYS A 48 7.85 11.86 16.86
CA LYS A 48 6.78 10.86 17.05
C LYS A 48 6.78 9.86 15.91
N TYR A 49 7.60 8.82 16.06
CA TYR A 49 7.66 7.71 15.10
C TYR A 49 6.38 6.87 15.16
N VAL A 50 5.65 6.84 14.04
CA VAL A 50 4.43 6.07 13.89
C VAL A 50 4.74 4.73 13.22
N PRO A 51 4.32 3.60 13.80
CA PRO A 51 4.59 2.30 13.22
C PRO A 51 3.68 2.01 12.03
N ALA A 52 4.26 1.41 10.98
CA ALA A 52 3.52 0.92 9.82
C ALA A 52 2.71 -0.34 10.12
N PHE A 53 3.10 -1.10 11.15
CA PHE A 53 2.43 -2.32 11.58
C PHE A 53 2.09 -2.28 13.07
N VAL A 54 0.90 -2.77 13.43
CA VAL A 54 0.45 -2.97 14.81
C VAL A 54 -0.06 -4.40 14.92
N LYS A 55 0.51 -5.18 15.85
CA LYS A 55 0.17 -6.61 16.05
C LYS A 55 0.29 -7.46 14.78
N GLY A 56 1.25 -7.16 13.91
CA GLY A 56 1.50 -7.92 12.68
C GLY A 56 0.65 -7.51 11.47
N SER A 57 -0.29 -6.57 11.63
CA SER A 57 -1.13 -6.06 10.55
C SER A 57 -0.81 -4.61 10.23
N PRO A 58 -1.08 -4.11 9.01
CA PRO A 58 -0.82 -2.73 8.65
C PRO A 58 -1.65 -1.78 9.54
N ASN A 59 -1.06 -0.65 9.94
CA ASN A 59 -1.68 0.31 10.83
C ASN A 59 -2.69 1.20 10.06
N LEU A 60 -3.80 0.60 9.63
CA LEU A 60 -4.81 1.27 8.79
C LEU A 60 -5.40 2.52 9.46
N ASN A 61 -5.46 2.55 10.79
CA ASN A 61 -5.91 3.73 11.53
C ASN A 61 -4.95 4.92 11.35
N ALA A 62 -3.64 4.69 11.48
CA ALA A 62 -2.64 5.75 11.26
C ALA A 62 -2.54 6.17 9.80
N PHE A 63 -2.74 5.24 8.86
CA PHE A 63 -2.78 5.53 7.43
C PHE A 63 -3.98 6.42 7.10
N ARG A 64 -5.16 6.06 7.61
CA ARG A 64 -6.41 6.79 7.38
C ARG A 64 -6.38 8.20 7.97
N SER A 65 -5.84 8.35 9.19
CA SER A 65 -5.81 9.64 9.87
C SER A 65 -4.71 10.59 9.35
N GLY A 66 -3.86 10.12 8.43
CA GLY A 66 -2.70 10.88 7.96
C GLY A 66 -1.56 10.99 8.99
N ASN A 67 -1.65 10.28 10.11
CA ASN A 67 -0.59 10.30 11.13
C ASN A 67 0.67 9.56 10.68
N TYR A 68 0.51 8.55 9.81
CA TYR A 68 1.64 7.93 9.15
C TYR A 68 2.08 8.78 7.95
N PRO A 69 3.34 9.24 7.90
CA PRO A 69 3.76 10.31 6.99
C PRO A 69 3.91 9.86 5.53
N LEU A 70 3.87 8.56 5.23
CA LEU A 70 4.07 8.03 3.88
C LEU A 70 2.88 7.17 3.44
N THR A 71 1.88 7.82 2.85
CA THR A 71 0.70 7.18 2.26
C THR A 71 0.50 7.66 0.82
N ARG A 72 -0.21 6.88 0.01
CA ARG A 72 -0.57 7.25 -1.37
C ARG A 72 -1.96 6.76 -1.72
N LYS A 73 -2.62 7.45 -2.64
CA LYS A 73 -3.87 6.99 -3.26
C LYS A 73 -3.56 5.95 -4.33
N ILE A 74 -4.39 4.92 -4.42
CA ILE A 74 -4.40 3.98 -5.54
C ILE A 74 -5.60 4.35 -6.41
N PHE A 75 -5.36 4.45 -7.72
CA PHE A 75 -6.35 4.86 -8.69
C PHE A 75 -6.68 3.69 -9.62
N VAL A 76 -7.94 3.63 -10.04
CA VAL A 76 -8.39 2.77 -11.12
C VAL A 76 -8.56 3.67 -12.34
N ALA A 77 -7.87 3.33 -13.42
CA ALA A 77 -8.05 3.98 -14.72
C ALA A 77 -8.79 3.00 -15.63
N HIS A 78 -9.84 3.47 -16.28
CA HIS A 78 -10.58 2.73 -17.30
C HIS A 78 -10.76 3.59 -18.55
N LYS A 79 -11.04 2.95 -19.68
CA LYS A 79 -11.27 3.63 -20.96
C LYS A 79 -12.71 4.12 -21.06
N GLU A 80 -12.89 5.25 -21.73
CA GLU A 80 -14.19 5.82 -22.07
C GLU A 80 -14.44 5.71 -23.59
N GLY A 81 -15.71 5.73 -24.01
CA GLY A 81 -16.12 5.87 -25.42
C GLY A 81 -16.33 4.58 -26.19
N ASP A 82 -15.75 3.45 -25.76
CA ASP A 82 -16.14 2.11 -26.22
C ASP A 82 -17.15 1.51 -25.23
N ALA A 83 -18.34 1.14 -25.71
CA ALA A 83 -19.43 0.71 -24.83
C ALA A 83 -19.09 -0.53 -24.01
N TRP A 84 -18.32 -1.49 -24.53
CA TRP A 84 -18.00 -2.70 -23.77
C TRP A 84 -16.93 -2.45 -22.72
N GLU A 85 -15.83 -1.79 -23.13
CA GLU A 85 -14.71 -1.51 -22.23
C GLU A 85 -15.10 -0.52 -21.13
N GLN A 86 -15.92 0.49 -21.45
CA GLN A 86 -16.45 1.45 -20.50
C GLN A 86 -17.35 0.76 -19.47
N ASN A 87 -18.32 -0.05 -19.92
CA ASN A 87 -19.23 -0.76 -19.01
C ASN A 87 -18.47 -1.69 -18.05
N ALA A 88 -17.44 -2.38 -18.53
CA ALA A 88 -16.61 -3.24 -17.69
C ALA A 88 -15.82 -2.43 -16.64
N GLY A 89 -15.25 -1.29 -17.03
CA GLY A 89 -14.55 -0.39 -16.12
C GLY A 89 -15.47 0.18 -15.04
N GLU A 90 -16.63 0.69 -15.43
CA GLU A 90 -17.64 1.24 -14.51
C GLU A 90 -18.17 0.18 -13.55
N ALA A 91 -18.44 -1.04 -14.04
CA ALA A 91 -18.84 -2.17 -13.20
C ALA A 91 -17.76 -2.51 -12.16
N TYR A 92 -16.48 -2.52 -12.55
CA TYR A 92 -15.39 -2.77 -11.64
C TYR A 92 -15.24 -1.67 -10.56
N VAL A 93 -15.35 -0.40 -10.97
CA VAL A 93 -15.35 0.74 -10.04
C VAL A 93 -16.53 0.66 -9.07
N SER A 94 -17.73 0.31 -9.56
CA SER A 94 -18.93 0.13 -8.74
C SER A 94 -18.77 -1.01 -7.71
N PHE A 95 -18.20 -2.14 -8.14
CA PHE A 95 -17.85 -3.25 -7.25
C PHE A 95 -16.86 -2.80 -6.16
N LEU A 96 -15.76 -2.14 -6.54
CA LEU A 96 -14.77 -1.65 -5.58
C LEU A 96 -15.35 -0.65 -4.58
N ASN A 97 -16.33 0.17 -4.99
CA ASN A 97 -17.02 1.14 -4.12
C ASN A 97 -18.04 0.51 -3.15
N THR A 98 -18.40 -0.75 -3.36
CA THR A 98 -19.41 -1.48 -2.57
C THR A 98 -18.79 -2.72 -1.94
N GLN A 99 -19.02 -3.90 -2.50
CA GLN A 99 -18.60 -5.20 -1.97
C GLN A 99 -17.07 -5.34 -1.89
N GLY A 100 -16.34 -4.69 -2.80
CA GLY A 100 -14.88 -4.73 -2.85
C GLY A 100 -14.19 -4.03 -1.69
N GLN A 101 -14.88 -3.17 -0.93
CA GLN A 101 -14.28 -2.45 0.21
C GLN A 101 -13.77 -3.40 1.30
N LYS A 102 -14.48 -4.50 1.56
CA LYS A 102 -14.04 -5.52 2.52
C LYS A 102 -12.75 -6.20 2.05
N LEU A 103 -12.62 -6.46 0.74
CA LEU A 103 -11.41 -7.04 0.16
C LEU A 103 -10.23 -6.07 0.22
N ILE A 104 -10.48 -4.78 0.01
CA ILE A 104 -9.46 -3.71 0.15
C ILE A 104 -8.90 -3.70 1.57
N GLU A 105 -9.76 -3.74 2.59
CA GLU A 105 -9.34 -3.78 3.99
C GLU A 105 -8.55 -5.06 4.31
N GLN A 106 -9.05 -6.23 3.90
CA GLN A 106 -8.37 -7.51 4.10
C GLN A 106 -7.00 -7.57 3.42
N SER A 107 -6.85 -6.86 2.30
CA SER A 107 -5.58 -6.75 1.57
C SER A 107 -4.61 -5.74 2.21
N GLY A 108 -4.94 -5.15 3.35
CA GLY A 108 -4.06 -4.22 4.07
C GLY A 108 -4.07 -2.80 3.53
N PHE A 109 -5.14 -2.39 2.82
CA PHE A 109 -5.36 -1.01 2.37
C PHE A 109 -6.46 -0.33 3.18
N VAL A 110 -6.46 1.00 3.18
CA VAL A 110 -7.51 1.78 3.84
C VAL A 110 -8.76 1.80 2.93
N PRO A 111 -9.91 1.25 3.38
CA PRO A 111 -11.15 1.36 2.62
C PRO A 111 -11.68 2.81 2.63
N LEU A 112 -12.43 3.17 1.58
CA LEU A 112 -13.11 4.45 1.42
C LEU A 112 -14.28 4.62 2.42
N ARG A 113 -14.91 3.52 2.85
CA ARG A 113 -16.05 3.49 3.77
C ARG A 113 -15.85 2.40 4.83
N GLN A 114 -16.35 2.62 6.05
CA GLN A 114 -16.36 1.60 7.12
C GLN A 114 -17.57 0.69 6.95
N PHE A 115 -17.42 -0.61 7.25
CA PHE A 115 -18.46 -1.63 7.24
C PHE A 115 -18.45 -2.38 8.57
#